data_AF-A0A934TAP7-F1
#
_entry.id   AF-A0A934TAP7-F1
#
_cell.length_a   1.000
_cell.length_b   1.000
_cell.length_c   1.000
_cell.angle_alpha   90.00
_cell.angle_beta   90.00
_cell.angle_gamma   90.00
#
_symmetry.space_group_name_H-M   'P 1'
#
loop_
_entity.id
_entity.type
_entity.pdbx_description
1 polymer ?
#
loop_
_entity_poly.entity_id
_entity_poly.type
_entity_poly.pdbx_seq_one_letter_code
_entity_poly.pdbx_strand_id
1 'polypeptide(L)'
;MKKLLLAFFITAALTACGTAYNSQLKQVELGMTQNQIVSLMGDKYTVVEQRDQNNQTLEYVDRYKNHWYFQFVDGRLYKWHKETE
;
A
#
# COMPACT_ATOMS: atom_id res chain seq x y z
N MET A 1 12.48 -31.05 -38.48
CA MET A 1 11.66 -30.89 -37.24
C MET A 1 12.55 -30.49 -36.05
N LYS A 2 13.16 -29.30 -36.05
CA LYS A 2 13.99 -28.79 -34.95
C LYS A 2 13.80 -27.30 -34.64
N LYS A 3 13.05 -26.57 -35.48
CA LYS A 3 12.82 -25.12 -35.33
C LYS A 3 11.52 -24.77 -34.59
N LEU A 4 10.65 -25.75 -34.34
CA LEU A 4 9.36 -25.55 -33.67
C LEU A 4 9.42 -25.65 -32.13
N LEU A 5 10.48 -26.25 -31.57
CA LEU A 5 10.64 -26.40 -30.12
C LEU A 5 11.09 -25.09 -29.44
N LEU A 6 11.71 -24.17 -30.17
CA LEU A 6 12.19 -22.91 -29.61
C LEU A 6 11.08 -21.86 -29.44
N ALA A 7 9.95 -22.01 -30.15
CA ALA A 7 8.85 -21.06 -30.13
C ALA A 7 7.93 -21.21 -28.90
N PHE A 8 7.92 -22.39 -28.26
CA PHE A 8 7.03 -22.67 -27.13
C PHE A 8 7.55 -22.11 -25.80
N PHE A 9 8.85 -21.82 -25.69
CA PHE A 9 9.46 -21.29 -24.47
C PHE A 9 9.32 -19.76 -24.31
N ILE A 10 8.99 -19.04 -25.39
CA ILE A 10 8.93 -17.56 -25.38
C ILE A 10 7.54 -17.06 -24.97
N THR A 11 6.47 -17.82 -25.19
CA THR A 11 5.10 -17.39 -24.89
C THR A 11 4.69 -17.54 -23.42
N ALA A 12 5.42 -18.34 -22.63
CA ALA A 12 5.13 -18.55 -21.21
C ALA A 12 5.73 -17.49 -20.26
N ALA A 13 6.65 -16.64 -20.75
CA ALA A 13 7.32 -15.64 -19.91
C ALA A 13 6.47 -14.39 -19.59
N LEU A 14 5.30 -14.23 -20.21
CA LEU A 14 4.46 -13.03 -20.09
C LEU A 14 3.18 -13.22 -19.24
N THR A 15 2.99 -14.36 -18.58
CA THR A 15 1.80 -14.60 -17.75
C THR A 15 1.85 -13.97 -16.35
N ALA A 16 2.89 -13.19 -16.02
CA ALA A 16 2.94 -12.39 -14.81
C ALA A 16 2.11 -11.09 -14.94
N CYS A 17 0.84 -11.21 -15.32
CA CYS A 17 -0.14 -10.12 -15.29
C CYS A 17 -1.10 -10.33 -14.12
N GLY A 18 -0.55 -10.50 -12.91
CA GLY A 18 -1.32 -10.35 -11.68
C GLY A 18 -1.19 -8.91 -11.21
N THR A 19 -2.28 -8.15 -11.19
CA THR A 19 -2.26 -6.81 -10.58
C THR A 19 -1.98 -6.96 -9.09
N ALA A 20 -0.73 -6.75 -8.68
CA ALA A 20 -0.32 -6.68 -7.27
C ALA A 20 -0.85 -5.39 -6.63
N TYR A 21 -2.17 -5.26 -6.59
CA TYR A 21 -2.82 -4.19 -5.89
C TYR A 21 -2.64 -4.42 -4.38
N ASN A 22 -2.17 -3.39 -3.68
CA ASN A 22 -1.87 -3.42 -2.23
C ASN A 22 -0.67 -4.26 -1.76
N SER A 23 0.37 -4.39 -2.57
CA SER A 23 1.66 -4.91 -2.06
C SER A 23 2.24 -4.04 -0.94
N GLN A 24 1.95 -2.73 -0.92
CA GLN A 24 2.37 -1.80 0.11
C GLN A 24 1.61 -2.03 1.43
N LEU A 25 0.28 -2.11 1.41
CA LEU A 25 -0.51 -2.32 2.63
C LEU A 25 -0.15 -3.62 3.36
N LYS A 26 0.31 -4.65 2.64
CA LYS A 26 0.78 -5.90 3.26
C LYS A 26 2.05 -5.73 4.11
N GLN A 27 2.79 -4.65 3.92
CA GLN A 27 4.01 -4.33 4.67
C GLN A 27 3.73 -3.42 5.86
N VAL A 28 2.50 -2.94 6.04
CA VAL A 28 2.13 -2.06 7.16
C VAL A 28 2.08 -2.88 8.45
N GLU A 29 2.87 -2.47 9.43
CA GLU A 29 2.90 -3.08 10.76
C GLU A 29 2.58 -2.05 11.85
N LEU A 30 1.93 -2.51 12.93
CA LEU A 30 1.72 -1.68 14.11
C LEU A 30 3.07 -1.26 14.70
N GLY A 31 3.14 -0.05 15.24
CA GLY A 31 4.36 0.50 15.81
C GLY A 31 5.25 1.26 14.82
N MET A 32 5.00 1.14 13.51
CA MET A 32 5.69 1.93 12.47
C MET A 32 5.53 3.43 12.71
N THR A 33 6.57 4.20 12.44
CA THR A 33 6.51 5.66 12.52
C THR A 33 5.73 6.24 11.34
N GLN A 34 5.26 7.49 11.50
CA GLN A 34 4.63 8.20 10.39
C GLN A 34 5.53 8.26 9.15
N ASN A 35 6.82 8.55 9.31
CA ASN A 35 7.76 8.60 8.19
C ASN A 35 7.91 7.25 7.48
N GLN A 36 7.85 6.13 8.21
CA GLN A 36 7.86 4.80 7.61
C GLN A 36 6.59 4.54 6.79
N ILE A 37 5.42 4.92 7.30
CA ILE A 37 4.16 4.80 6.56
C ILE A 37 4.15 5.71 5.33
N VAL A 38 4.58 6.96 5.44
CA VAL A 38 4.69 7.88 4.30
C VAL A 38 5.69 7.36 3.25
N SER A 39 6.81 6.80 3.69
CA SER A 39 7.79 6.19 2.77
C SER A 39 7.22 4.98 2.02
N LEU A 40 6.31 4.23 2.65
CA LEU A 40 5.70 3.02 2.10
C LEU A 40 4.49 3.33 1.20
N MET A 41 3.62 4.24 1.64
CA MET A 41 2.33 4.55 1.01
C MET A 41 2.40 5.74 0.03
N GLY A 42 3.43 6.58 0.16
CA GLY A 42 3.61 7.80 -0.62
C GLY A 42 3.37 9.08 0.19
N ASP A 43 3.76 10.22 -0.37
CA ASP A 43 3.62 11.55 0.22
C ASP A 43 2.24 12.19 -0.01
N LYS A 44 1.39 11.54 -0.82
CA LYS A 44 0.03 11.99 -1.12
C LYS A 44 -0.96 11.43 -0.11
N TYR A 45 -1.14 12.15 0.99
CA TYR A 45 -2.12 11.85 2.03
C TYR A 45 -2.80 13.13 2.54
N THR A 46 -3.92 12.95 3.23
CA THR A 46 -4.61 14.02 3.96
C THR A 46 -4.49 13.76 5.46
N VAL A 47 -4.29 14.79 6.27
CA VAL A 47 -4.42 14.70 7.73
C VAL A 47 -5.89 14.98 8.07
N VAL A 48 -6.63 13.94 8.49
CA VAL A 48 -8.08 14.05 8.76
C VAL A 48 -8.41 14.27 10.23
N GLU A 49 -7.46 13.99 11.12
CA GLU A 49 -7.54 14.29 12.54
C GLU A 49 -6.15 14.63 13.05
N GLN A 50 -6.00 15.69 13.85
CA GLN A 50 -4.71 16.07 14.42
C GLN A 50 -4.90 16.68 15.82
N ARG A 51 -4.28 16.05 16.81
CA ARG A 51 -4.12 16.64 18.16
C ARG A 51 -2.76 17.31 18.29
N ASP A 52 -1.71 16.62 17.86
CA ASP A 52 -0.34 17.11 17.76
C ASP A 52 0.40 16.38 16.62
N GLN A 53 1.72 16.59 16.48
CA GLN A 53 2.50 15.96 15.40
C GLN A 53 2.64 14.44 15.53
N ASN A 54 2.53 13.90 16.74
CA ASN A 54 2.68 12.48 17.05
C ASN A 54 1.33 11.76 17.16
N ASN A 55 0.25 12.51 17.36
CA ASN A 55 -1.11 12.03 17.55
C ASN A 55 -2.02 12.57 16.44
N GLN A 56 -2.02 11.89 15.29
CA GLN A 56 -2.79 12.28 14.11
C GLN A 56 -3.29 11.06 13.32
N THR A 57 -4.28 11.28 12.46
CA THR A 57 -4.81 10.30 11.53
C THR A 57 -4.53 10.74 10.10
N LEU A 58 -3.87 9.87 9.33
CA LEU A 58 -3.65 10.07 7.90
C LEU A 58 -4.68 9.29 7.09
N GLU A 59 -5.14 9.89 6.00
CA GLU A 59 -6.00 9.29 5.00
C GLU A 59 -5.25 9.16 3.67
N TYR A 60 -5.29 7.96 3.10
CA TYR A 60 -4.82 7.68 1.75
C TYR A 60 -6.00 7.24 0.88
N VAL A 61 -6.17 7.90 -0.25
CA VAL A 61 -7.14 7.51 -1.28
C VAL A 61 -6.38 6.86 -2.42
N ASP A 62 -6.61 5.56 -2.63
CA ASP A 62 -5.95 4.85 -3.73
C ASP A 62 -6.66 5.07 -5.08
N ARG A 63 -6.07 4.50 -6.14
CA ARG A 63 -6.59 4.65 -7.52
C ARG A 63 -8.01 4.12 -7.73
N TYR A 64 -8.52 3.27 -6.83
CA TYR A 64 -9.86 2.73 -6.88
C TYR A 64 -10.82 3.45 -5.92
N LYS A 65 -10.41 4.62 -5.41
CA LYS A 65 -11.18 5.45 -4.47
C LYS A 65 -11.46 4.74 -3.14
N ASN A 66 -10.63 3.77 -2.75
CA ASN A 66 -10.71 3.24 -1.40
C ASN A 66 -9.98 4.18 -0.44
N HIS A 67 -10.63 4.48 0.67
CA HIS A 67 -10.10 5.31 1.74
C HIS A 67 -9.43 4.42 2.79
N TRP A 68 -8.18 4.71 3.09
CA TRP A 68 -7.37 4.00 4.08
C TRP A 68 -6.93 4.96 5.17
N TYR A 69 -7.30 4.65 6.41
CA TYR A 69 -7.00 5.49 7.57
C TYR A 69 -5.90 4.87 8.42
N PHE A 70 -4.91 5.67 8.79
CA PHE A 70 -3.76 5.28 9.61
C PHE A 70 -3.70 6.18 10.84
N GLN A 71 -3.95 5.62 12.02
CA GLN A 71 -4.01 6.38 13.26
C GLN A 71 -2.73 6.20 14.06
N PHE A 72 -2.11 7.32 14.42
CA PHE A 72 -0.87 7.37 15.18
C PHE A 72 -1.14 7.79 16.62
N VAL A 73 -0.48 7.09 17.56
CA VAL A 73 -0.43 7.45 18.97
C VAL A 73 1.03 7.49 19.38
N ASP A 74 1.48 8.60 19.98
CA ASP A 74 2.88 8.84 20.35
C ASP A 74 3.88 8.57 19.20
N GLY A 75 3.49 8.96 17.98
CA GLY A 75 4.32 8.88 16.78
C GLY A 75 4.40 7.47 16.16
N ARG A 76 3.62 6.53 16.67
CA ARG A 76 3.60 5.12 16.24
C ARG A 76 2.22 4.71 15.75
N LEU A 77 2.19 3.90 14.69
CA LEU A 77 0.95 3.39 14.13
C LEU A 77 0.25 2.50 15.16
N TYR A 78 -0.92 2.95 15.63
CA TYR A 78 -1.74 2.25 16.61
C TYR A 78 -2.78 1.35 15.93
N LYS A 79 -3.40 1.83 14.86
CA LYS A 79 -4.34 1.05 14.04
C LYS A 79 -4.45 1.60 12.63
N TRP A 80 -4.90 0.76 11.71
CA TRP A 80 -5.27 1.16 10.36
C TRP A 80 -6.45 0.33 9.85
N HIS A 81 -7.23 0.89 8.94
CA HIS A 81 -8.37 0.21 8.34
C HIS A 81 -8.76 0.84 7.00
N LYS A 82 -9.48 0.06 6.20
CA LYS A 82 -10.24 0.57 5.06
C LYS A 82 -11.56 1.13 5.56
N GLU A 83 -12.03 2.22 4.97
CA GLU A 83 -13.44 2.59 5.11
C GLU A 83 -14.32 1.46 4.57
N THR A 84 -15.29 1.05 5.38
CA THR A 84 -16.34 0.12 4.98
C THR A 84 -17.65 0.88 5.08
N GLU A 85 -18.45 0.84 4.02
CA GLU A 85 -19.85 1.30 4.02
C GLU A 85 -20.69 0.60 5.10
#